data_AF-A0A942I6G5-F1
#
_entry.id   AF-A0A942I6G5-F1
#
_cell.length_a   1.000
_cell.length_b   1.000
_cell.length_c   1.000
_cell.angle_alpha   90.00
_cell.angle_beta   90.00
_cell.angle_gamma   90.00
#
_symmetry.space_group_name_H-M   'P 1'
#
loop_
_entity.id
_entity.type
_entity.pdbx_description
1 polymer ?
#
loop_
_entity_poly.entity_id
_entity_poly.type
_entity_poly.pdbx_seq_one_letter_code
_entity_poly.pdbx_strand_id
1 'polypeptide(L)'
;MGLGACATTSEMTVPPPQVAAALEPLPAVVEEPSASATPPRHGPRQNERFPVPAEDLARVPQKYQRQLVDFPTEHAPGTIVVDPNDRVLYLVQADGKALRYGVGVGAAGRGFSGTSDLAYKQEWPRWRPTDSMIARAPERYKQHENGVEGGPGNPLGARALYLFKDGKDTYYRIHGTNQPGSIGKAVSAGCIRMLNHDVIDLYERVRTGAKVVVL
;
A
#
# COMPACT_ATOMS: atom_id res chain seq x y z
N MET A 1 -23.88 97.85 -22.17
CA MET A 1 -22.90 98.85 -21.68
C MET A 1 -22.89 98.78 -20.17
N GLY A 2 -21.71 98.78 -19.53
CA GLY A 2 -21.50 98.77 -18.05
C GLY A 2 -21.17 97.37 -17.52
N LEU A 3 -19.94 97.05 -17.09
CA LEU A 3 -19.26 97.45 -15.83
C LEU A 3 -20.18 97.14 -14.62
N GLY A 4 -19.83 96.36 -13.60
CA GLY A 4 -18.59 95.83 -13.05
C GLY A 4 -18.81 95.78 -11.53
N ALA A 5 -18.32 94.76 -10.82
CA ALA A 5 -17.94 94.84 -9.39
C ALA A 5 -17.45 93.49 -8.85
N CYS A 6 -16.39 93.60 -8.07
CA CYS A 6 -15.65 92.57 -7.35
C CYS A 6 -16.42 92.05 -6.12
N ALA A 7 -16.19 90.78 -5.74
CA ALA A 7 -16.17 90.36 -4.35
C ALA A 7 -15.29 89.12 -4.15
N THR A 8 -14.54 89.15 -3.06
CA THR A 8 -13.41 88.32 -2.67
C THR A 8 -13.78 87.07 -1.87
N THR A 9 -13.10 85.97 -2.21
CA THR A 9 -12.56 84.85 -1.38
C THR A 9 -13.40 84.21 -0.28
N SER A 10 -13.60 82.89 -0.44
CA SER A 10 -13.15 81.92 0.58
C SER A 10 -12.71 80.64 -0.11
N GLU A 11 -11.50 80.18 0.18
CA GLU A 11 -10.94 78.92 -0.31
C GLU A 11 -11.83 77.75 0.11
N MET A 12 -12.29 76.96 -0.87
CA MET A 12 -12.69 75.58 -0.65
C MET A 12 -11.63 74.70 -1.30
N THR A 13 -10.78 74.11 -0.46
CA THR A 13 -9.88 73.03 -0.82
C THR A 13 -10.71 71.87 -1.37
N VAL A 14 -10.63 71.64 -2.67
CA VAL A 14 -11.21 70.46 -3.33
C VAL A 14 -10.25 69.28 -3.10
N PRO A 15 -10.68 68.19 -2.46
CA PRO A 15 -9.86 66.99 -2.37
C PRO A 15 -9.70 66.37 -3.77
N PRO A 16 -8.50 65.92 -4.14
CA PRO A 16 -8.25 65.29 -5.43
C PRO A 16 -9.06 63.99 -5.58
N PRO A 17 -9.44 63.62 -6.82
CA PRO A 17 -10.22 62.42 -7.09
C PRO A 17 -9.43 61.17 -6.69
N GLN A 18 -10.11 60.25 -6.00
CA GLN A 18 -9.60 58.93 -5.63
C GLN A 18 -9.21 58.16 -6.90
N VAL A 19 -7.90 57.97 -7.06
CA VAL A 19 -7.34 57.06 -8.05
C VAL A 19 -7.68 55.64 -7.59
N ALA A 20 -8.39 54.90 -8.45
CA ALA A 20 -8.66 53.49 -8.26
C ALA A 20 -7.33 52.76 -7.97
N ALA A 21 -7.20 52.24 -6.76
CA ALA A 21 -6.07 51.41 -6.37
C ALA A 21 -6.07 50.17 -7.29
N ALA A 22 -5.02 50.06 -8.08
CA ALA A 22 -4.69 48.84 -8.78
C ALA A 22 -4.60 47.71 -7.74
N LEU A 23 -5.30 46.60 -8.01
CA LEU A 23 -5.14 45.35 -7.27
C LEU A 23 -3.70 44.90 -7.48
N GLU A 24 -2.83 45.21 -6.52
CA GLU A 24 -1.50 44.59 -6.46
C GLU A 24 -1.71 43.07 -6.29
N PRO A 25 -1.04 42.23 -7.11
CA PRO A 25 -1.14 40.79 -6.93
C PRO A 25 -0.58 40.45 -5.55
N LEU A 26 -1.39 39.74 -4.76
CA LEU A 26 -0.97 39.13 -3.50
C LEU A 26 0.37 38.41 -3.74
N PRO A 27 1.38 38.58 -2.87
CA PRO A 27 2.61 37.83 -3.01
C PRO A 27 2.27 36.34 -3.03
N ALA A 28 2.68 35.66 -4.10
CA ALA A 28 2.70 34.21 -4.15
C ALA A 28 3.72 33.74 -3.10
N VAL A 29 3.27 33.68 -1.85
CA VAL A 29 3.89 32.78 -0.87
C VAL A 29 3.45 31.40 -1.32
N VAL A 30 4.19 30.87 -2.30
CA VAL A 30 4.39 29.43 -2.39
C VAL A 30 5.10 29.06 -1.09
N GLU A 31 4.31 28.73 -0.07
CA GLU A 31 4.82 27.86 0.98
C GLU A 31 5.28 26.61 0.25
N GLU A 32 6.60 26.48 0.06
CA GLU A 32 7.17 25.21 -0.30
C GLU A 32 6.61 24.18 0.68
N PRO A 33 6.08 23.03 0.22
CA PRO A 33 5.61 22.02 1.13
C PRO A 33 6.79 21.64 2.02
N SER A 34 6.72 22.10 3.27
CA SER A 34 7.58 21.66 4.36
C SER A 34 7.70 20.16 4.25
N ALA A 35 8.94 19.66 4.26
CA ALA A 35 9.29 18.25 4.15
C ALA A 35 8.52 17.40 5.18
N SER A 36 7.27 17.07 4.86
CA SER A 36 6.43 16.18 5.63
C SER A 36 6.96 14.79 5.32
N ALA A 37 7.83 14.32 6.21
CA ALA A 37 8.43 13.00 6.16
C ALA A 37 7.39 11.97 5.76
N THR A 38 7.49 11.46 4.53
CA THR A 38 6.91 10.16 4.18
C THR A 38 7.36 9.21 5.29
N PRO A 39 6.43 8.63 6.09
CA PRO A 39 6.83 7.73 7.15
C PRO A 39 7.76 6.68 6.54
N PRO A 40 8.87 6.30 7.23
CA PRO A 40 9.78 5.31 6.70
C PRO A 40 8.97 4.10 6.22
N ARG A 41 9.38 3.47 5.11
CA ARG A 41 8.57 2.42 4.43
C ARG A 41 7.98 1.36 5.38
N HIS A 42 8.67 1.12 6.50
CA HIS A 42 8.32 0.18 7.56
C HIS A 42 8.12 0.82 8.96
N GLY A 43 7.85 2.13 9.02
CA GLY A 43 7.56 2.87 10.25
C GLY A 43 6.16 2.57 10.80
N PRO A 44 5.82 3.07 12.00
CA PRO A 44 4.52 2.80 12.62
C PRO A 44 3.38 3.38 11.76
N ARG A 45 2.29 2.60 11.59
CA ARG A 45 1.05 3.03 10.93
C ARG A 45 -0.09 3.06 11.94
N GLN A 46 -0.41 4.26 12.42
CA GLN A 46 -1.41 4.47 13.49
C GLN A 46 -2.85 4.63 12.96
N ASN A 47 -3.02 4.99 11.68
CA ASN A 47 -4.32 5.28 11.07
C ASN A 47 -5.04 4.02 10.54
N GLU A 48 -4.50 2.84 10.83
CA GLU A 48 -5.12 1.55 10.50
C GLU A 48 -6.20 1.20 11.54
N ARG A 49 -7.24 0.45 11.14
CA ARG A 49 -8.25 -0.08 12.07
C ARG A 49 -7.63 -0.78 13.28
N PHE A 50 -6.53 -1.50 13.04
CA PHE A 50 -5.63 -1.97 14.08
C PHE A 50 -4.24 -1.39 13.80
N PRO A 51 -3.66 -0.59 14.71
CA PRO A 51 -2.35 0.01 14.49
C PRO A 51 -1.28 -1.04 14.17
N VAL A 52 -0.47 -0.76 13.15
CA VAL A 52 0.66 -1.62 12.76
C VAL A 52 1.94 -1.01 13.35
N PRO A 53 2.66 -1.71 14.25
CA PRO A 53 3.91 -1.21 14.81
C PRO A 53 4.98 -1.08 13.72
N ALA A 54 6.06 -0.36 14.00
CA ALA A 54 7.22 -0.38 13.10
C ALA A 54 7.79 -1.80 12.97
N GLU A 55 8.23 -2.17 11.78
CA GLU A 55 8.91 -3.47 11.59
C GLU A 55 10.38 -3.36 11.97
N ASP A 56 10.87 -4.37 12.70
CA ASP A 56 12.29 -4.50 12.98
C ASP A 56 12.98 -5.15 11.78
N LEU A 57 13.48 -4.31 10.88
CA LEU A 57 14.15 -4.75 9.65
C LEU A 57 15.44 -5.53 9.92
N ALA A 58 16.01 -5.52 11.13
CA ALA A 58 17.13 -6.40 11.47
C ALA A 58 16.73 -7.89 11.41
N ARG A 59 15.43 -8.19 11.55
CA ARG A 59 14.89 -9.56 11.47
C ARG A 59 14.62 -10.03 10.04
N VAL A 60 14.70 -9.13 9.07
CA VAL A 60 14.44 -9.40 7.65
C VAL A 60 15.72 -9.15 6.86
N PRO A 61 16.34 -10.19 6.28
CA PRO A 61 17.57 -10.03 5.50
C PRO A 61 17.40 -8.94 4.45
N GLN A 62 18.42 -8.08 4.26
CA GLN A 62 18.35 -6.92 3.37
C GLN A 62 17.87 -7.28 1.95
N LYS A 63 18.29 -8.45 1.42
CA LYS A 63 17.85 -8.95 0.12
C LYS A 63 16.34 -9.22 0.00
N TYR A 64 15.61 -9.25 1.12
CA TYR A 64 14.15 -9.46 1.19
C TYR A 64 13.39 -8.19 1.60
N GLN A 65 14.08 -7.06 1.78
CA GLN A 65 13.41 -5.78 1.96
C GLN A 65 12.90 -5.26 0.61
N ARG A 66 11.82 -4.47 0.66
CA ARG A 66 11.22 -3.89 -0.55
C ARG A 66 12.19 -2.98 -1.29
N GLN A 67 12.33 -3.21 -2.59
CA GLN A 67 13.22 -2.46 -3.47
C GLN A 67 12.63 -2.28 -4.87
N LEU A 68 12.95 -1.18 -5.52
CA LEU A 68 12.71 -0.99 -6.95
C LEU A 68 13.87 -1.63 -7.71
N VAL A 69 13.59 -2.50 -8.68
CA VAL A 69 14.60 -3.22 -9.44
C VAL A 69 14.35 -3.12 -10.93
N ASP A 70 15.41 -3.30 -11.72
CA ASP A 70 15.28 -3.67 -13.12
C ASP A 70 14.60 -5.04 -13.23
N PHE A 71 13.58 -5.11 -14.06
CA PHE A 71 12.78 -6.30 -14.29
C PHE A 71 12.28 -6.32 -15.75
N PRO A 72 13.15 -6.62 -16.73
CA PRO A 72 12.73 -6.82 -18.10
C PRO A 72 11.75 -8.00 -18.17
N THR A 73 10.53 -7.74 -18.61
CA THR A 73 9.47 -8.74 -18.64
C THR A 73 8.48 -8.45 -19.77
N GLU A 74 7.81 -9.49 -20.26
CA GLU A 74 6.68 -9.38 -21.19
C GLU A 74 5.35 -9.11 -20.48
N HIS A 75 5.31 -9.22 -19.15
CA HIS A 75 4.11 -8.96 -18.37
C HIS A 75 3.77 -7.47 -18.34
N ALA A 76 2.47 -7.15 -18.43
CA ALA A 76 2.01 -5.76 -18.37
C ALA A 76 2.17 -5.15 -16.97
N PRO A 77 2.39 -3.83 -16.85
CA PRO A 77 2.37 -3.12 -15.58
C PRO A 77 1.11 -3.40 -14.76
N GLY A 78 1.27 -3.57 -13.44
CA GLY A 78 0.20 -3.98 -12.53
C GLY A 78 0.05 -5.49 -12.37
N THR A 79 0.75 -6.30 -13.17
CA THR A 79 0.85 -7.76 -12.97
C THR A 79 1.67 -8.06 -11.70
N ILE A 80 1.22 -9.04 -10.93
CA ILE A 80 2.00 -9.61 -9.84
C ILE A 80 2.69 -10.88 -10.35
N VAL A 81 4.01 -10.97 -10.16
CA VAL A 81 4.78 -12.18 -10.46
C VAL A 81 5.40 -12.68 -9.16
N VAL A 82 5.19 -13.94 -8.82
CA VAL A 82 5.74 -14.57 -7.62
C VAL A 82 6.77 -15.59 -8.04
N ASP A 83 7.97 -15.50 -7.48
CA ASP A 83 9.00 -16.54 -7.57
C ASP A 83 9.15 -17.20 -6.20
N PRO A 84 8.57 -18.40 -6.02
CA PRO A 84 8.67 -19.11 -4.75
C PRO A 84 10.08 -19.62 -4.43
N ASN A 85 10.91 -19.89 -5.45
CA ASN A 85 12.26 -20.42 -5.28
C ASN A 85 13.18 -19.36 -4.70
N ASP A 86 13.08 -18.14 -5.22
CA ASP A 86 13.84 -16.99 -4.73
C ASP A 86 13.17 -16.31 -3.53
N ARG A 87 11.90 -16.64 -3.26
CA ARG A 87 11.07 -16.13 -2.16
C ARG A 87 10.85 -14.63 -2.28
N VAL A 88 10.44 -14.24 -3.48
CA VAL A 88 10.21 -12.85 -3.86
C VAL A 88 8.91 -12.72 -4.64
N LEU A 89 8.31 -11.54 -4.52
CA LEU A 89 7.16 -11.11 -5.29
C LEU A 89 7.52 -9.82 -6.00
N TYR A 90 7.13 -9.70 -7.26
CA TYR A 90 7.30 -8.53 -8.09
C TYR A 90 5.93 -7.94 -8.41
N LEU A 91 5.78 -6.63 -8.23
CA LEU A 91 4.70 -5.86 -8.84
C LEU A 91 5.29 -5.12 -10.04
N VAL A 92 4.94 -5.56 -11.24
CA VAL A 92 5.46 -5.01 -12.50
C VAL A 92 5.08 -3.54 -12.62
N GLN A 93 6.05 -2.71 -12.98
CA GLN A 93 5.90 -1.28 -13.25
C GLN A 93 6.19 -1.02 -14.74
N ALA A 94 6.00 0.23 -15.17
CA ALA A 94 6.46 0.66 -16.49
C ALA A 94 7.99 0.63 -16.62
N ASP A 95 8.49 0.86 -17.83
CA ASP A 95 9.91 1.08 -18.14
C ASP A 95 10.84 -0.08 -17.73
N GLY A 96 10.33 -1.30 -17.78
CA GLY A 96 11.10 -2.51 -17.43
C GLY A 96 11.50 -2.55 -15.96
N LYS A 97 10.71 -1.96 -15.06
CA LYS A 97 10.95 -1.97 -13.62
C LYS A 97 9.92 -2.82 -12.88
N ALA A 98 10.24 -3.21 -11.64
CA ALA A 98 9.27 -3.77 -10.71
C ALA A 98 9.57 -3.36 -9.27
N LEU A 99 8.51 -3.22 -8.46
CA LEU A 99 8.67 -3.26 -7.01
C LEU A 99 8.81 -4.71 -6.57
N ARG A 100 9.95 -5.06 -5.99
CA ARG A 100 10.27 -6.38 -5.49
C ARG A 100 10.13 -6.43 -3.98
N TYR A 101 9.40 -7.42 -3.48
CA TYR A 101 9.11 -7.67 -2.07
C TYR A 101 9.69 -9.02 -1.67
N GLY A 102 10.21 -9.14 -0.45
CA GLY A 102 10.51 -10.45 0.12
C GLY A 102 9.24 -11.12 0.62
N VAL A 103 9.14 -12.44 0.42
CA VAL A 103 7.99 -13.21 0.87
C VAL A 103 8.40 -14.46 1.65
N GLY A 104 7.50 -14.96 2.49
CA GLY A 104 7.53 -16.33 2.98
C GLY A 104 6.61 -17.19 2.11
N VAL A 105 7.02 -18.43 1.83
CA VAL A 105 6.28 -19.32 0.92
C VAL A 105 5.93 -20.64 1.58
N GLY A 106 5.05 -21.41 0.93
CA GLY A 106 4.73 -22.77 1.31
C GLY A 106 5.97 -23.66 1.41
N ALA A 107 5.94 -24.67 2.29
CA ALA A 107 6.90 -25.76 2.20
C ALA A 107 6.82 -26.44 0.81
N ALA A 108 7.91 -27.04 0.34
CA ALA A 108 7.98 -27.69 -0.97
C ALA A 108 6.79 -28.63 -1.23
N GLY A 109 6.24 -28.59 -2.44
CA GLY A 109 5.05 -29.36 -2.82
C GLY A 109 3.73 -28.81 -2.27
N ARG A 110 3.72 -27.64 -1.62
CA ARG A 110 2.51 -26.94 -1.19
C ARG A 110 2.42 -25.60 -1.89
N GLY A 111 1.46 -25.46 -2.79
CA GLY A 111 1.16 -24.18 -3.42
C GLY A 111 0.45 -24.32 -4.75
N PHE A 112 0.23 -23.17 -5.37
CA PHE A 112 -0.32 -23.02 -6.70
C PHE A 112 0.80 -22.56 -7.63
N SER A 113 0.83 -23.07 -8.87
CA SER A 113 1.68 -22.56 -9.95
C SER A 113 0.84 -22.24 -11.19
N GLY A 114 1.33 -21.31 -11.99
CA GLY A 114 0.67 -20.80 -13.19
C GLY A 114 -0.04 -19.46 -12.96
N THR A 115 -0.96 -19.15 -13.87
CA THR A 115 -1.62 -17.84 -13.92
C THR A 115 -3.00 -17.87 -13.26
N SER A 116 -3.29 -16.82 -12.52
CA SER A 116 -4.56 -16.55 -11.83
C SER A 116 -4.90 -15.06 -11.89
N ASP A 117 -6.08 -14.71 -11.40
CA ASP A 117 -6.57 -13.36 -11.29
C ASP A 117 -6.81 -12.99 -9.82
N LEU A 118 -6.49 -11.75 -9.45
CA LEU A 118 -6.87 -11.19 -8.17
C LEU A 118 -8.38 -10.91 -8.16
N ALA A 119 -9.16 -11.78 -7.51
CA ALA A 119 -10.63 -11.64 -7.52
C ALA A 119 -11.14 -10.58 -6.55
N TYR A 120 -10.55 -10.51 -5.35
CA TYR A 120 -10.88 -9.49 -4.36
C TYR A 120 -9.78 -9.40 -3.31
N LYS A 121 -9.87 -8.34 -2.50
CA LYS A 121 -8.90 -8.04 -1.45
C LYS A 121 -9.63 -7.60 -0.18
N GLN A 122 -9.15 -8.00 0.98
CA GLN A 122 -9.74 -7.67 2.27
C GLN A 122 -8.72 -7.04 3.22
N GLU A 123 -9.18 -6.08 4.01
CA GLU A 123 -8.45 -5.56 5.16
C GLU A 123 -8.79 -6.36 6.40
N TRP A 124 -7.77 -6.68 7.21
CA TRP A 124 -7.89 -7.46 8.44
C TRP A 124 -8.84 -8.66 8.30
N PRO A 125 -8.52 -9.59 7.38
CA PRO A 125 -9.41 -10.69 7.04
C PRO A 125 -9.59 -11.65 8.22
N ARG A 126 -10.77 -12.27 8.32
CA ARG A 126 -10.96 -13.44 9.17
C ARG A 126 -10.17 -14.62 8.61
N TRP A 127 -9.59 -15.43 9.49
CA TRP A 127 -8.89 -16.66 9.11
C TRP A 127 -9.55 -17.88 9.74
N ARG A 128 -9.59 -18.99 9.01
CA ARG A 128 -9.93 -20.31 9.55
C ARG A 128 -8.92 -21.32 9.00
N PRO A 129 -8.32 -22.18 9.84
CA PRO A 129 -7.50 -23.29 9.35
C PRO A 129 -8.37 -24.22 8.49
N THR A 130 -7.79 -24.79 7.44
CA THR A 130 -8.53 -25.79 6.64
C THR A 130 -8.73 -27.07 7.43
N ASP A 131 -9.72 -27.88 7.05
CA ASP A 131 -9.99 -29.15 7.73
C ASP A 131 -8.77 -30.09 7.66
N SER A 132 -7.99 -30.03 6.55
CA SER A 132 -6.72 -30.75 6.42
C SER A 132 -5.65 -30.25 7.41
N MET A 133 -5.58 -28.95 7.68
CA MET A 133 -4.68 -28.41 8.71
C MET A 133 -5.08 -28.91 10.10
N ILE A 134 -6.37 -28.88 10.42
CA ILE A 134 -6.91 -29.39 11.69
C ILE A 134 -6.61 -30.88 11.85
N ALA A 135 -6.87 -31.68 10.80
CA ALA A 135 -6.62 -33.13 10.84
C ALA A 135 -5.14 -33.46 11.04
N ARG A 136 -4.22 -32.69 10.44
CA ARG A 136 -2.77 -32.96 10.53
C ARG A 136 -2.16 -32.57 11.87
N ALA A 137 -2.66 -31.52 12.50
CA ALA A 137 -2.12 -30.97 13.76
C ALA A 137 -3.25 -30.40 14.63
N PRO A 138 -4.15 -31.27 15.15
CA PRO A 138 -5.33 -30.84 15.89
C PRO A 138 -4.98 -30.09 17.17
N GLU A 139 -3.91 -30.47 17.86
CA GLU A 139 -3.39 -29.80 19.05
C GLU A 139 -3.04 -28.32 18.81
N ARG A 140 -2.70 -27.98 17.56
CA ARG A 140 -2.37 -26.60 17.18
C ARG A 140 -3.57 -25.85 16.62
N TYR A 141 -4.37 -26.48 15.76
CA TYR A 141 -5.37 -25.78 14.94
C TYR A 141 -6.82 -25.96 15.40
N LYS A 142 -7.15 -27.00 16.17
CA LYS A 142 -8.54 -27.27 16.56
C LYS A 142 -9.16 -26.14 17.37
N GLN A 143 -8.37 -25.50 18.24
CA GLN A 143 -8.79 -24.30 18.99
C GLN A 143 -9.23 -23.12 18.09
N HIS A 144 -8.88 -23.13 16.80
CA HIS A 144 -9.23 -22.11 15.82
C HIS A 144 -10.23 -22.61 14.77
N GLU A 145 -10.90 -23.75 14.99
CA GLU A 145 -11.85 -24.32 14.01
C GLU A 145 -13.03 -23.40 13.69
N ASN A 146 -13.42 -22.58 14.67
CA ASN A 146 -14.43 -21.53 14.52
C ASN A 146 -13.86 -20.24 13.91
N GLY A 147 -12.58 -20.22 13.55
CA GLY A 147 -11.90 -19.06 12.97
C GLY A 147 -11.33 -18.09 14.00
N VAL A 148 -10.51 -17.18 13.49
CA VAL A 148 -9.83 -16.11 14.21
C VAL A 148 -10.22 -14.81 13.53
N GLU A 149 -10.75 -13.87 14.30
CA GLU A 149 -11.15 -12.55 13.82
C GLU A 149 -9.96 -11.76 13.28
N GLY A 150 -10.26 -10.73 12.47
CA GLY A 150 -9.25 -9.79 12.00
C GLY A 150 -8.57 -9.05 13.15
N GLY A 151 -7.25 -8.96 13.11
CA GLY A 151 -6.47 -8.20 14.09
C GLY A 151 -5.01 -8.65 14.19
N PRO A 152 -4.20 -8.04 15.07
CA PRO A 152 -2.76 -8.28 15.16
C PRO A 152 -2.35 -9.74 15.43
N GLY A 153 -3.22 -10.52 16.09
CA GLY A 153 -3.00 -11.95 16.36
C GLY A 153 -3.32 -12.88 15.18
N ASN A 154 -3.96 -12.37 14.11
CA ASN A 154 -4.42 -13.19 12.99
C ASN A 154 -3.25 -13.58 12.06
N PRO A 155 -3.11 -14.86 11.66
CA PRO A 155 -2.00 -15.31 10.83
C PRO A 155 -2.04 -14.79 9.37
N LEU A 156 -3.16 -14.23 8.92
CA LEU A 156 -3.28 -13.55 7.62
C LEU A 156 -2.79 -12.09 7.66
N GLY A 157 -2.56 -11.53 8.85
CA GLY A 157 -2.05 -10.17 9.02
C GLY A 157 -3.02 -9.09 8.53
N ALA A 158 -2.45 -7.95 8.13
CA ALA A 158 -3.20 -6.71 7.89
C ALA A 158 -4.05 -6.71 6.62
N ARG A 159 -3.68 -7.48 5.59
CA ARG A 159 -4.37 -7.57 4.29
C ARG A 159 -4.29 -8.99 3.74
N ALA A 160 -5.29 -9.38 2.95
CA ALA A 160 -5.22 -10.56 2.10
C ALA A 160 -5.80 -10.29 0.70
N LEU A 161 -5.15 -10.87 -0.29
CA LEU A 161 -5.48 -10.86 -1.70
C LEU A 161 -5.85 -12.30 -2.10
N TYR A 162 -7.03 -12.47 -2.70
CA TYR A 162 -7.64 -13.77 -2.96
C TYR A 162 -7.57 -14.09 -4.44
N LEU A 163 -6.94 -15.22 -4.76
CA LEU A 163 -6.58 -15.56 -6.13
C LEU A 163 -7.53 -16.60 -6.70
N PHE A 164 -8.06 -16.31 -7.87
CA PHE A 164 -9.02 -17.16 -8.56
C PHE A 164 -8.46 -17.57 -9.91
N LYS A 165 -8.78 -18.78 -10.33
CA LYS A 165 -8.47 -19.28 -11.66
C LYS A 165 -9.76 -19.79 -12.28
N ASP A 166 -10.08 -19.31 -13.48
CA ASP A 166 -11.29 -19.68 -14.22
C ASP A 166 -12.58 -19.53 -13.39
N GLY A 167 -12.65 -18.44 -12.61
CA GLY A 167 -13.79 -18.12 -11.73
C GLY A 167 -13.86 -18.94 -10.43
N LYS A 168 -12.87 -19.79 -10.13
CA LYS A 168 -12.83 -20.64 -8.93
C LYS A 168 -11.74 -20.19 -7.96
N ASP A 169 -12.05 -20.21 -6.66
CA ASP A 169 -11.07 -19.92 -5.60
C ASP A 169 -9.95 -20.97 -5.65
N THR A 170 -8.71 -20.51 -5.75
CA THR A 170 -7.53 -21.39 -5.71
C THR A 170 -7.19 -21.83 -4.29
N TYR A 171 -7.85 -21.24 -3.29
CA TYR A 171 -7.46 -21.24 -1.87
C TYR A 171 -6.06 -20.68 -1.61
N TYR A 172 -5.43 -20.11 -2.65
CA TYR A 172 -4.13 -19.46 -2.60
C TYR A 172 -4.31 -17.96 -2.36
N ARG A 173 -3.46 -17.41 -1.49
CA ARG A 173 -3.57 -16.02 -1.05
C ARG A 173 -2.20 -15.40 -0.99
N ILE A 174 -2.15 -14.11 -1.28
CA ILE A 174 -1.04 -13.23 -0.90
C ILE A 174 -1.55 -12.45 0.32
N HIS A 175 -0.87 -12.57 1.46
CA HIS A 175 -1.37 -12.00 2.70
C HIS A 175 -0.24 -11.51 3.61
N GLY A 176 -0.58 -10.69 4.61
CA GLY A 176 0.35 -10.24 5.63
C GLY A 176 0.77 -11.34 6.59
N THR A 177 1.44 -11.00 7.69
CA THR A 177 1.76 -12.00 8.71
C THR A 177 1.92 -11.37 10.09
N ASN A 178 1.59 -12.14 11.12
CA ASN A 178 1.97 -11.84 12.50
C ASN A 178 3.34 -12.42 12.88
N GLN A 179 4.06 -13.04 11.94
CA GLN A 179 5.37 -13.66 12.14
C GLN A 179 6.38 -13.14 11.10
N PRO A 180 6.90 -11.90 11.26
CA PRO A 180 7.78 -11.27 10.26
C PRO A 180 9.08 -12.06 10.04
N GLY A 181 9.58 -12.78 11.04
CA GLY A 181 10.72 -13.69 10.90
C GLY A 181 10.47 -14.90 9.97
N SER A 182 9.29 -15.03 9.36
CA SER A 182 8.99 -16.04 8.33
C SER A 182 9.32 -15.60 6.91
N ILE A 183 9.60 -14.31 6.69
CA ILE A 183 9.99 -13.79 5.38
C ILE A 183 11.33 -14.38 4.94
N GLY A 184 11.42 -14.77 3.67
CA GLY A 184 12.59 -15.45 3.13
C GLY A 184 12.70 -16.93 3.52
N LYS A 185 11.63 -17.55 4.05
CA LYS A 185 11.60 -18.97 4.44
C LYS A 185 10.46 -19.74 3.74
N ALA A 186 10.64 -21.05 3.57
CA ALA A 186 9.65 -21.98 2.99
C ALA A 186 8.92 -22.77 4.10
N VAL A 187 8.10 -22.08 4.90
CA VAL A 187 7.48 -22.62 6.14
C VAL A 187 5.96 -22.46 6.19
N SER A 188 5.34 -21.93 5.13
CA SER A 188 3.90 -21.74 5.09
C SER A 188 3.15 -23.03 4.74
N ALA A 189 1.83 -23.05 4.95
CA ALA A 189 0.96 -24.16 4.56
C ALA A 189 0.61 -24.14 3.05
N GLY A 190 1.10 -23.15 2.30
CA GLY A 190 0.91 -23.01 0.86
C GLY A 190 1.02 -21.54 0.44
N CYS A 191 0.24 -20.66 1.05
CA CYS A 191 0.09 -19.24 0.68
C CYS A 191 1.40 -18.41 0.74
N ILE A 192 1.34 -17.22 0.13
CA ILE A 192 2.42 -16.20 0.14
C ILE A 192 2.23 -15.26 1.33
N ARG A 193 3.25 -15.18 2.18
CA ARG A 193 3.31 -14.30 3.36
C ARG A 193 4.18 -13.09 3.07
N MET A 194 3.71 -11.91 3.42
CA MET A 194 4.40 -10.64 3.32
C MET A 194 4.46 -9.96 4.68
N LEU A 195 5.41 -9.03 4.87
CA LEU A 195 5.33 -8.09 5.99
C LEU A 195 4.03 -7.29 5.90
N ASN A 196 3.51 -6.85 7.05
CA ASN A 196 2.25 -6.10 7.05
C ASN A 196 2.36 -4.79 6.26
N HIS A 197 3.47 -4.05 6.38
CA HIS A 197 3.70 -2.83 5.59
C HIS A 197 3.76 -3.09 4.09
N ASP A 198 4.37 -4.21 3.70
CA ASP A 198 4.54 -4.56 2.30
C ASP A 198 3.24 -5.07 1.67
N VAL A 199 2.44 -5.85 2.40
CA VAL A 199 1.11 -6.24 1.89
C VAL A 199 0.15 -5.06 1.85
N ILE A 200 0.25 -4.10 2.78
CA ILE A 200 -0.54 -2.86 2.74
C ILE A 200 -0.16 -2.04 1.50
N ASP A 201 1.14 -1.86 1.24
CA ASP A 201 1.63 -1.17 0.04
C ASP A 201 1.18 -1.87 -1.25
N LEU A 202 1.29 -3.21 -1.33
CA LEU A 202 0.80 -3.98 -2.47
C LEU A 202 -0.72 -3.83 -2.63
N TYR A 203 -1.47 -3.93 -1.53
CA TYR A 203 -2.94 -3.81 -1.50
C TYR A 203 -3.42 -2.47 -2.04
N GLU A 204 -2.75 -1.38 -1.68
CA GLU A 204 -3.08 -0.02 -2.15
C GLU A 204 -2.81 0.15 -3.65
N ARG A 205 -1.78 -0.49 -4.19
CA ARG A 205 -1.35 -0.34 -5.59
C ARG A 205 -2.13 -1.22 -6.56
N VAL A 206 -2.46 -2.45 -6.17
CA VAL A 206 -3.05 -3.43 -7.09
C VAL A 206 -4.58 -3.29 -7.17
N ARG A 207 -5.08 -3.41 -8.40
CA ARG A 207 -6.52 -3.41 -8.70
C ARG A 207 -7.06 -4.84 -8.74
N THR A 208 -8.31 -5.02 -8.33
CA THR A 208 -9.04 -6.25 -8.61
C THR A 208 -9.03 -6.54 -10.12
N GLY A 209 -8.90 -7.80 -10.50
CA GLY A 209 -8.72 -8.26 -11.88
C GLY A 209 -7.27 -8.25 -12.35
N ALA A 210 -6.32 -7.80 -11.54
CA ALA A 210 -4.90 -7.90 -11.88
C ALA A 210 -4.46 -9.36 -12.06
N LYS A 211 -3.61 -9.59 -13.07
CA LYS A 211 -2.99 -10.91 -13.29
C LYS A 211 -1.99 -11.22 -12.20
N VAL A 212 -2.00 -12.47 -11.75
CA VAL A 212 -1.04 -13.02 -10.81
C VAL A 212 -0.43 -14.29 -11.39
N VAL A 213 0.88 -14.25 -11.62
CA VAL A 213 1.67 -15.37 -12.14
C VAL A 213 2.53 -15.94 -11.02
N VAL A 214 2.43 -17.24 -10.77
CA VAL A 214 3.30 -17.94 -9.82
C VAL A 214 4.18 -18.90 -10.62
N LEU A 215 5.50 -18.67 -10.56
CA LEU A 215 6.52 -19.44 -11.28
C LEU A 215 6.72 -20.85 -10.70
#